data_AF-A0AAD7CW69-F1
#
_entry.id   AF-A0AAD7CW69-F1
#
_cell.length_a   1.000
_cell.length_b   1.000
_cell.length_c   1.000
_cell.angle_alpha   90.00
_cell.angle_beta   90.00
_cell.angle_gamma   90.00
#
_symmetry.space_group_name_H-M   'P 1'
#
loop_
_entity.id
_entity.type
_entity.pdbx_description
1 polymer ?
#
loop_
_entity_poly.entity_id
_entity_poly.type
_entity_poly.pdbx_seq_one_letter_code
_entity_poly.pdbx_strand_id
1 'polypeptide(L)'
;MPPPNWPSNVRYITSCTIHASVPHDTRKFLEEEKPVSKTPLNTQSSVKIRRISESTHPACGQLGLFAARKIPAKTHIVDYIGEIHCDEREDSDYDLSLFRDGNGNSVGIDASKMGNEGRFVNDYRGIEGQDKPNAVFVDDRTGGGRLKMRIESSRTIKKGEEILVSYGKAWWLARRK
;
A
#
# COMPACT_ATOMS: atom_id res chain seq x y z
N MET A 1 -15.42 9.55 1.22
CA MET A 1 -15.88 9.25 -0.15
C MET A 1 -14.73 8.61 -0.91
N PRO A 2 -14.97 7.58 -1.72
CA PRO A 2 -13.93 7.00 -2.57
C PRO A 2 -13.44 8.02 -3.62
N PRO A 3 -12.16 7.96 -4.02
CA PRO A 3 -11.62 8.80 -5.08
C PRO A 3 -12.17 8.39 -6.47
N PRO A 4 -11.99 9.24 -7.50
CA PRO A 4 -12.30 8.85 -8.88
C PRO A 4 -11.57 7.57 -9.30
N ASN A 5 -12.20 6.77 -10.17
CA ASN A 5 -11.72 5.45 -10.64
C ASN A 5 -11.60 4.36 -9.56
N TRP A 6 -12.21 4.56 -8.40
CA TRP A 6 -12.32 3.51 -7.39
C TRP A 6 -13.29 2.38 -7.84
N PRO A 7 -12.90 1.10 -7.74
CA PRO A 7 -13.76 -0.04 -8.09
C PRO A 7 -15.02 -0.13 -7.22
N SER A 8 -16.17 -0.41 -7.82
CA SER A 8 -17.45 -0.51 -7.09
C SER A 8 -17.53 -1.71 -6.15
N ASN A 9 -16.76 -2.76 -6.39
CA ASN A 9 -16.73 -3.99 -5.62
C ASN A 9 -15.67 -4.00 -4.49
N VAL A 10 -14.97 -2.88 -4.27
CA VAL A 10 -13.95 -2.74 -3.21
C VAL A 10 -14.40 -1.64 -2.25
N ARG A 11 -14.37 -1.91 -0.95
CA ARG A 11 -14.77 -0.93 0.08
C ARG A 11 -13.64 0.09 0.30
N TYR A 12 -13.93 1.38 0.13
CA TYR A 12 -12.99 2.43 0.52
C TYR A 12 -12.99 2.63 2.04
N ILE A 13 -11.80 2.60 2.65
CA ILE A 13 -11.57 2.80 4.09
C ILE A 13 -10.39 3.75 4.31
N THR A 14 -10.38 4.44 5.44
CA THR A 14 -9.33 5.43 5.79
C THR A 14 -8.41 4.95 6.93
N SER A 15 -8.61 3.73 7.41
CA SER A 15 -7.81 3.07 8.44
C SER A 15 -7.98 1.56 8.31
N CYS A 16 -6.94 0.78 8.63
CA CYS A 16 -7.03 -0.67 8.55
C CYS A 16 -8.12 -1.23 9.49
N THR A 17 -8.75 -2.31 9.07
CA THR A 17 -9.58 -3.17 9.93
C THR A 17 -8.73 -4.34 10.43
N ILE A 18 -9.16 -5.01 11.50
CA ILE A 18 -8.45 -6.16 12.06
C ILE A 18 -9.36 -7.39 11.96
N HIS A 19 -8.91 -8.41 11.24
CA HIS A 19 -9.60 -9.69 11.09
C HIS A 19 -9.60 -10.50 12.41
N ALA A 20 -10.51 -11.47 12.51
CA ALA A 20 -10.63 -12.33 13.69
C ALA A 20 -9.43 -13.28 13.88
N SER A 21 -8.65 -13.54 12.83
CA SER A 21 -7.46 -14.39 12.91
C SER A 21 -6.28 -13.76 13.64
N VAL A 22 -6.31 -12.44 13.85
CA VAL A 22 -5.24 -11.75 14.58
C VAL A 22 -5.35 -12.07 16.08
N PRO A 23 -4.36 -12.73 16.69
CA PRO A 23 -4.39 -13.08 18.11
C PRO A 23 -4.46 -11.84 19.01
N HIS A 24 -4.94 -12.03 20.25
CA HIS A 24 -5.15 -10.93 21.20
C HIS A 24 -3.88 -10.11 21.47
N ASP A 25 -2.74 -10.77 21.70
CA ASP A 25 -1.48 -10.07 22.00
C ASP A 25 -0.98 -9.27 20.80
N THR A 26 -1.10 -9.84 19.60
CA THR A 26 -0.76 -9.17 18.33
C THR A 26 -1.67 -7.97 18.08
N ARG A 27 -2.98 -8.12 18.34
CA ARG A 27 -3.95 -7.02 18.26
C ARG A 27 -3.59 -5.90 19.22
N LYS A 28 -3.26 -6.21 20.47
CA LYS A 28 -2.84 -5.20 21.46
C LYS A 28 -1.61 -4.43 20.97
N PHE A 29 -0.60 -5.11 20.44
CA PHE A 29 0.59 -4.48 19.86
C PHE A 29 0.26 -3.57 18.65
N LEU A 30 -0.70 -3.97 17.81
CA LEU A 30 -1.18 -3.18 16.67
C LEU A 30 -2.02 -1.96 17.09
N GLU A 31 -2.74 -2.07 18.21
CA GLU A 31 -3.69 -1.08 18.72
C GLU A 31 -3.12 -0.18 19.82
N GLU A 32 -1.86 -0.36 20.26
CA GLU A 32 -1.23 0.50 21.26
C GLU A 32 -1.29 1.98 20.81
N GLU A 33 -2.25 2.71 21.37
CA GLU A 33 -2.48 4.14 21.15
C GLU A 33 -2.01 4.93 22.38
N LYS A 34 -0.97 5.75 22.20
CA LYS A 34 -0.73 6.94 23.00
C LYS A 34 -1.62 8.06 22.47
N PRO A 35 -2.22 8.89 23.34
CA PRO A 35 -3.02 10.02 22.89
C PRO A 35 -2.14 10.99 22.09
N VAL A 36 -2.51 11.27 20.84
CA VAL A 36 -1.82 12.25 19.99
C VAL A 36 -2.76 13.31 19.46
N SER A 37 -2.30 14.54 19.56
CA SER A 37 -2.90 15.76 19.05
C SER A 37 -3.08 15.69 17.53
N LYS A 38 -4.32 15.86 17.06
CA LYS A 38 -4.65 15.86 15.63
C LYS A 38 -4.11 17.13 14.97
N THR A 39 -2.97 17.05 14.28
CA THR A 39 -2.53 18.12 13.38
C THR A 39 -3.35 18.02 12.08
N PRO A 40 -3.90 19.13 11.54
CA PRO A 40 -4.64 19.08 10.28
C PRO A 40 -3.66 18.81 9.13
N LEU A 41 -3.79 17.65 8.47
CA LEU A 41 -3.05 17.38 7.24
C LEU A 41 -3.70 18.12 6.07
N ASN A 42 -2.86 18.84 5.32
CA ASN A 42 -3.18 19.51 4.07
C ASN A 42 -3.94 18.56 3.13
N THR A 43 -5.15 18.97 2.73
CA THR A 43 -6.23 18.13 2.20
C THR A 43 -6.14 17.81 0.71
N GLN A 44 -5.05 18.22 0.04
CA GLN A 44 -4.86 17.88 -1.37
C GLN A 44 -4.09 16.57 -1.51
N SER A 45 -4.79 15.55 -2.02
CA SER A 45 -4.20 14.26 -2.38
C SER A 45 -3.03 14.46 -3.35
N SER A 46 -1.88 13.86 -3.04
CA SER A 46 -0.70 13.83 -3.88
C SER A 46 -0.82 12.82 -5.02
N VAL A 47 -1.90 12.02 -5.05
CA VAL A 47 -2.06 10.87 -5.94
C VAL A 47 -3.39 10.89 -6.69
N LYS A 48 -3.45 10.11 -7.77
CA LYS A 48 -4.66 9.84 -8.56
C LYS A 48 -4.60 8.41 -9.10
N ILE A 49 -5.77 7.77 -9.21
CA ILE A 49 -5.91 6.45 -9.81
C ILE A 49 -6.21 6.62 -11.30
N ARG A 50 -5.48 5.91 -12.16
CA ARG A 50 -5.69 5.96 -13.62
C ARG A 50 -5.62 4.55 -14.21
N ARG A 51 -6.37 4.33 -15.28
CA ARG A 51 -6.20 3.15 -16.11
C ARG A 51 -4.88 3.24 -16.89
N ILE A 52 -4.18 2.12 -16.98
CA ILE A 52 -2.97 1.95 -17.76
C ILE A 52 -3.38 1.45 -19.14
N SER A 53 -2.99 2.18 -20.18
CA SER A 53 -3.38 1.93 -21.58
C SER A 53 -2.20 1.48 -22.45
N GLU A 54 -0.98 1.64 -21.95
CA GLU A 54 0.25 1.37 -22.66
C GLU A 54 0.42 -0.13 -22.83
N SER A 55 0.32 -0.63 -24.07
CA SER A 55 0.36 -2.06 -24.37
C SER A 55 1.63 -2.80 -23.94
N THR A 56 2.75 -2.07 -23.80
CA THR A 56 4.03 -2.61 -23.31
C THR A 56 4.09 -2.70 -21.78
N HIS A 57 3.15 -2.07 -21.07
CA HIS A 57 3.11 -2.10 -19.62
C HIS A 57 2.61 -3.46 -19.10
N PRO A 58 3.28 -4.11 -18.13
CA PRO A 58 2.85 -5.41 -17.60
C PRO A 58 1.42 -5.41 -17.02
N ALA A 59 1.02 -4.29 -16.42
CA ALA A 59 -0.33 -4.06 -15.91
C ALA A 59 -1.28 -3.37 -16.93
N CYS A 60 -1.03 -3.50 -18.25
CA CYS A 60 -1.90 -2.92 -19.28
C CYS A 60 -3.36 -3.36 -19.08
N GLY A 61 -4.27 -2.40 -19.10
CA GLY A 61 -5.70 -2.61 -18.86
C GLY A 61 -6.11 -2.58 -17.39
N GLN A 62 -5.16 -2.62 -16.45
CA GLN A 62 -5.40 -2.47 -15.02
C GLN A 62 -5.33 -0.99 -14.59
N LEU A 63 -5.44 -0.75 -13.28
CA LEU A 63 -5.32 0.57 -12.67
C LEU A 63 -3.93 0.73 -12.05
N GLY A 64 -3.40 1.95 -12.09
CA GLY A 64 -2.15 2.34 -11.44
C GLY A 64 -2.31 3.60 -10.58
N LEU A 65 -1.34 3.80 -9.68
CA LEU A 65 -1.24 4.96 -8.80
C LEU A 65 -0.29 5.99 -9.41
N PHE A 66 -0.77 7.21 -9.64
CA PHE A 66 0.02 8.26 -10.31
C PHE A 66 0.13 9.51 -9.46
N ALA A 67 1.25 10.22 -9.59
CA ALA A 67 1.46 11.49 -8.92
C ALA A 67 0.53 12.58 -9.49
N ALA A 68 -0.28 13.21 -8.64
CA ALA A 68 -1.14 14.34 -9.01
C ALA A 68 -0.37 15.67 -9.07
N ARG A 69 0.79 15.73 -8.40
CA ARG A 69 1.74 16.85 -8.34
C ARG A 69 3.18 16.34 -8.22
N LYS A 70 4.17 17.22 -8.28
CA LYS A 70 5.56 16.85 -7.97
C LYS A 70 5.65 16.36 -6.52
N ILE A 71 6.25 15.20 -6.30
CA ILE A 71 6.51 14.63 -4.98
C ILE A 71 8.03 14.64 -4.77
N PRO A 72 8.57 15.37 -3.78
CA PRO A 72 9.99 15.33 -3.46
C PRO A 72 10.45 13.93 -3.05
N ALA A 73 11.75 13.66 -3.02
CA ALA A 73 12.27 12.42 -2.46
C ALA A 73 11.99 12.33 -0.95
N LYS A 74 11.95 11.12 -0.39
CA LYS A 74 11.74 10.83 1.04
C LYS A 74 10.46 11.46 1.60
N THR A 75 9.41 11.47 0.79
CA THR A 75 8.12 12.08 1.11
C THR A 75 7.07 11.01 1.24
N HIS A 76 6.31 11.06 2.34
CA HIS A 76 5.13 10.22 2.53
C HIS A 76 4.12 10.47 1.39
N ILE A 77 3.76 9.40 0.68
CA ILE A 77 2.81 9.45 -0.43
C ILE A 77 1.41 9.11 0.08
N VAL A 78 1.27 7.90 0.63
CA VAL A 78 0.00 7.34 1.13
C VAL A 78 0.31 6.16 2.05
N ASP A 79 -0.54 5.87 3.04
CA ASP A 79 -0.46 4.64 3.82
C ASP A 79 -1.06 3.47 3.00
N TYR A 80 -0.50 2.26 3.10
CA TYR A 80 -1.09 1.06 2.50
C TYR A 80 -2.13 0.49 3.47
N ILE A 81 -3.41 0.59 3.11
CA ILE A 81 -4.54 0.26 3.99
C ILE A 81 -5.32 -0.93 3.43
N GLY A 82 -5.68 -1.85 4.33
CA GLY A 82 -6.50 -3.03 4.04
C GLY A 82 -7.01 -3.67 5.33
N GLU A 83 -7.33 -4.97 5.26
CA GLU A 83 -7.62 -5.78 6.44
C GLU A 83 -6.34 -6.42 6.97
N ILE A 84 -6.04 -6.21 8.25
CA ILE A 84 -4.92 -6.89 8.93
C ILE A 84 -5.35 -8.30 9.31
N HIS A 85 -4.55 -9.31 8.96
CA HIS A 85 -4.84 -10.72 9.22
C HIS A 85 -3.59 -11.50 9.61
N CYS A 86 -3.80 -12.71 10.14
CA CYS A 86 -2.76 -13.73 10.33
C CYS A 86 -3.03 -15.03 9.53
N ASP A 87 -4.04 -15.03 8.66
CA ASP A 87 -4.35 -16.18 7.79
C ASP A 87 -3.52 -16.17 6.51
N GLU A 88 -3.43 -17.32 5.85
CA GLU A 88 -2.91 -17.43 4.48
C GLU A 88 -3.90 -16.83 3.47
N ARG A 89 -3.40 -16.02 2.54
CA ARG A 89 -4.18 -15.35 1.48
C ARG A 89 -3.61 -15.69 0.11
N GLU A 90 -3.52 -16.97 -0.21
CA GLU A 90 -2.85 -17.47 -1.43
C GLU A 90 -3.41 -16.84 -2.72
N ASP A 91 -4.73 -16.58 -2.75
CA ASP A 91 -5.42 -16.00 -3.90
C ASP A 91 -5.38 -14.45 -3.95
N SER A 92 -4.71 -13.79 -2.99
CA SER A 92 -4.64 -12.32 -2.97
C SER A 92 -3.36 -11.80 -3.63
N ASP A 93 -3.56 -11.02 -4.70
CA ASP A 93 -2.51 -10.16 -5.27
C ASP A 93 -2.30 -8.85 -4.49
N TYR A 94 -3.07 -8.64 -3.41
CA TYR A 94 -3.09 -7.42 -2.60
C TYR A 94 -2.68 -7.68 -1.15
N ASP A 95 -2.13 -8.85 -0.83
CA ASP A 95 -1.61 -9.17 0.50
C ASP A 95 -0.15 -8.71 0.64
N LEU A 96 0.06 -7.76 1.54
CA LEU A 96 1.35 -7.20 1.89
C LEU A 96 1.78 -7.68 3.27
N SER A 97 2.88 -8.42 3.34
CA SER A 97 3.50 -8.81 4.61
C SER A 97 3.95 -7.57 5.40
N LEU A 98 3.47 -7.43 6.63
CA LEU A 98 3.81 -6.35 7.54
C LEU A 98 4.95 -6.74 8.46
N PHE A 99 4.79 -7.81 9.25
CA PHE A 99 5.84 -8.33 10.13
C PHE A 99 5.52 -9.77 10.57
N ARG A 100 6.49 -10.43 11.21
CA ARG A 100 6.29 -11.69 11.93
C ARG A 100 6.31 -11.40 13.43
N ASP A 101 5.28 -11.82 14.14
CA ASP A 101 5.19 -11.59 15.58
C ASP A 101 6.12 -12.54 16.37
N GLY A 102 6.21 -12.31 17.69
CA GLY A 102 7.08 -13.10 18.58
C GLY A 102 6.67 -14.57 18.72
N ASN A 103 5.44 -14.93 18.33
CA ASN A 103 4.93 -16.29 18.33
C ASN A 103 5.09 -16.97 16.96
N GLY A 104 5.66 -16.25 15.97
CA GLY A 104 5.86 -16.75 14.63
C GLY A 104 4.63 -16.66 13.73
N ASN A 105 3.60 -15.88 14.08
CA ASN A 105 2.51 -15.60 13.15
C ASN A 105 2.96 -14.58 12.11
N SER A 106 2.60 -14.81 10.85
CA SER A 106 2.81 -13.82 9.79
C SER A 106 1.64 -12.84 9.81
N VAL A 107 1.93 -11.56 10.00
CA VAL A 107 0.91 -10.50 9.99
C VAL A 107 0.96 -9.79 8.63
N GLY A 108 -0.16 -9.81 7.91
CA GLY A 108 -0.32 -9.18 6.60
C GLY A 108 -1.36 -8.05 6.60
N ILE A 109 -1.36 -7.26 5.53
CA ILE A 109 -2.41 -6.30 5.19
C ILE A 109 -2.95 -6.69 3.82
N ASP A 110 -4.19 -7.19 3.76
CA ASP A 110 -4.85 -7.54 2.50
C ASP A 110 -5.77 -6.41 2.02
N ALA A 111 -5.44 -5.83 0.87
CA ALA A 111 -6.23 -4.77 0.24
C ALA A 111 -7.15 -5.28 -0.90
N SER A 112 -7.44 -6.59 -0.94
CA SER A 112 -8.24 -7.22 -2.01
C SER A 112 -9.71 -6.77 -2.01
N LYS A 113 -10.34 -6.70 -0.82
CA LYS A 113 -11.77 -6.36 -0.65
C LYS A 113 -12.01 -4.96 -0.09
N MET A 114 -11.01 -4.36 0.54
CA MET A 114 -11.09 -3.03 1.10
C MET A 114 -9.74 -2.33 1.08
N GLY A 115 -9.72 -1.01 1.08
CA GLY A 115 -8.46 -0.27 1.22
C GLY A 115 -8.59 1.21 0.86
N ASN A 116 -7.46 1.80 0.51
CA ASN A 116 -7.35 3.16 -0.03
C ASN A 116 -6.54 3.17 -1.34
N GLU A 117 -6.12 4.34 -1.81
CA GLU A 117 -5.35 4.52 -3.05
C GLU A 117 -4.07 3.67 -3.12
N GLY A 118 -3.45 3.36 -1.98
CA GLY A 118 -2.20 2.59 -1.92
C GLY A 118 -2.28 1.21 -2.59
N ARG A 119 -3.49 0.62 -2.66
CA ARG A 119 -3.71 -0.67 -3.31
C ARG A 119 -3.43 -0.70 -4.82
N PHE A 120 -3.28 0.46 -5.47
CA PHE A 120 -3.03 0.57 -6.92
C PHE A 120 -1.57 0.81 -7.28
N VAL A 121 -0.65 0.72 -6.30
CA VAL A 121 0.78 0.80 -6.59
C VAL A 121 1.22 -0.46 -7.34
N ASN A 122 1.96 -0.30 -8.44
CA ASN A 122 2.44 -1.41 -9.26
C ASN A 122 3.92 -1.72 -9.00
N ASP A 123 4.35 -2.93 -9.37
CA ASP A 123 5.78 -3.27 -9.40
C ASP A 123 6.46 -2.58 -10.59
N TYR A 124 7.69 -2.11 -10.37
CA TYR A 124 8.46 -1.42 -11.41
C TYR A 124 8.95 -2.32 -12.55
N ARG A 125 9.05 -3.65 -12.35
CA ARG A 125 9.71 -4.56 -13.31
C ARG A 125 8.89 -4.70 -14.58
N GLY A 126 9.59 -4.66 -15.72
CA GLY A 126 9.00 -4.83 -17.05
C GLY A 126 8.41 -3.54 -17.63
N ILE A 127 8.49 -2.42 -16.91
CA ILE A 127 8.06 -1.11 -17.41
C ILE A 127 9.22 -0.46 -18.16
N GLU A 128 8.97 -0.04 -19.39
CA GLU A 128 9.97 0.59 -20.26
C GLU A 128 10.56 1.86 -19.61
N GLY A 129 11.91 1.95 -19.60
CA GLY A 129 12.62 3.08 -19.00
C GLY A 129 12.66 3.09 -17.46
N GLN A 130 12.18 2.02 -16.79
CA GLN A 130 12.15 1.94 -15.34
C GLN A 130 13.04 0.82 -14.78
N ASP A 131 14.30 1.14 -14.47
CA ASP A 131 15.26 0.15 -13.94
C ASP A 131 15.18 -0.08 -12.42
N LYS A 132 14.51 0.84 -11.69
CA LYS A 132 14.42 0.84 -10.22
C LYS A 132 13.06 1.34 -9.77
N PRO A 133 12.53 0.96 -8.60
CA PRO A 133 11.31 1.57 -8.07
C PRO A 133 11.54 3.04 -7.70
N ASN A 134 10.50 3.87 -7.83
CA ASN A 134 10.53 5.29 -7.45
C ASN A 134 9.85 5.57 -6.09
N ALA A 135 9.26 4.54 -5.48
CA ALA A 135 8.73 4.53 -4.14
C ALA A 135 9.08 3.21 -3.42
N VAL A 136 8.95 3.21 -2.10
CA VAL A 136 9.25 2.07 -1.23
C VAL A 136 8.19 1.92 -0.15
N PHE A 137 7.99 0.67 0.28
CA PHE A 137 7.28 0.35 1.51
C PHE A 137 8.18 0.63 2.71
N VAL A 138 7.66 1.36 3.69
CA VAL A 138 8.36 1.73 4.92
C VAL A 138 7.46 1.45 6.11
N ASP A 139 7.96 0.64 7.04
CA ASP A 139 7.32 0.46 8.34
C ASP A 139 7.33 1.79 9.10
N ASP A 140 6.17 2.19 9.59
CA ASP A 140 6.01 3.43 10.33
C ASP A 140 5.04 3.20 11.50
N ARG A 141 5.03 4.11 12.46
CA ARG A 141 4.02 4.13 13.52
C ARG A 141 3.23 5.42 13.40
N THR A 142 1.92 5.35 13.64
CA THR A 142 1.14 6.58 13.84
C THR A 142 1.72 7.35 15.03
N GLY A 143 1.37 8.63 15.20
CA GLY A 143 1.76 9.36 16.41
C GLY A 143 1.34 8.61 17.68
N GLY A 144 0.23 7.86 17.63
CA GLY A 144 -0.23 7.01 18.72
C GLY A 144 0.55 5.71 18.91
N GLY A 145 1.44 5.31 18.01
CA GLY A 145 2.22 4.08 18.15
C GLY A 145 1.68 2.89 17.36
N ARG A 146 0.51 3.00 16.72
CA ARG A 146 -0.05 1.93 15.88
C ARG A 146 0.84 1.67 14.67
N LEU A 147 1.23 0.43 14.47
CA LEU A 147 2.04 0.01 13.33
C LEU A 147 1.25 0.22 12.03
N LYS A 148 1.90 0.80 11.03
CA LYS A 148 1.34 1.02 9.70
C LYS A 148 2.42 0.80 8.65
N MET A 149 1.98 0.50 7.44
CA MET A 149 2.83 0.48 6.27
C MET A 149 2.61 1.75 5.46
N ARG A 150 3.66 2.52 5.19
CA ARG A 150 3.57 3.70 4.33
C ARG A 150 4.29 3.49 3.02
N ILE A 151 3.77 4.11 1.96
CA ILE A 151 4.47 4.26 0.68
C ILE A 151 5.18 5.61 0.72
N GLU A 152 6.49 5.60 0.55
CA GLU A 152 7.36 6.78 0.54
C GLU A 152 8.12 6.87 -0.78
N SER A 153 8.28 8.09 -1.32
CA SER A 153 9.09 8.31 -2.52
C SER A 153 10.58 8.04 -2.27
N SER A 154 11.22 7.23 -3.11
CA SER A 154 12.67 6.99 -3.04
C SER A 154 13.48 8.06 -3.79
N ARG A 155 12.85 8.69 -4.79
CA ARG A 155 13.37 9.84 -5.54
C ARG A 155 12.27 10.88 -5.74
N THR A 156 12.63 12.04 -6.29
CA THR A 156 11.60 13.01 -6.73
C THR A 156 10.77 12.39 -7.85
N ILE A 157 9.43 12.37 -7.72
CA ILE A 157 8.47 11.87 -8.71
C ILE A 157 7.79 13.09 -9.37
N LYS A 158 7.80 13.17 -10.70
CA LYS A 158 7.15 14.30 -11.41
C LYS A 158 5.64 14.10 -11.44
N LYS A 159 4.90 15.22 -11.58
CA LYS A 159 3.46 15.16 -11.82
C LYS A 159 3.16 14.27 -13.04
N GLY A 160 2.26 13.32 -12.87
CA GLY A 160 1.83 12.40 -13.94
C GLY A 160 2.67 11.13 -14.07
N GLU A 161 3.83 11.03 -13.42
CA GLU A 161 4.57 9.76 -13.33
C GLU A 161 3.79 8.74 -12.49
N GLU A 162 3.90 7.46 -12.86
CA GLU A 162 3.40 6.36 -12.05
C GLU A 162 4.27 6.17 -10.81
N ILE A 163 3.64 5.82 -9.70
CA ILE A 163 4.30 5.48 -8.44
C ILE A 163 4.48 3.97 -8.43
N LEU A 164 5.74 3.55 -8.38
CA LEU A 164 6.16 2.17 -8.59
C LEU A 164 7.04 1.71 -7.44
N VAL A 165 6.71 0.56 -6.89
CA VAL A 165 7.42 -0.10 -5.79
C VAL A 165 8.07 -1.39 -6.29
N SER A 166 8.78 -2.09 -5.40
CA SER A 166 9.13 -3.49 -5.63
C SER A 166 8.25 -4.35 -4.73
N TYR A 167 7.48 -5.27 -5.31
CA TYR A 167 6.71 -6.29 -4.59
C TYR A 167 7.62 -7.29 -3.87
N GLY A 168 8.87 -7.40 -4.32
CA GLY A 168 9.88 -8.25 -3.70
C GLY A 168 10.00 -9.61 -4.36
N LYS A 169 11.15 -10.27 -4.16
CA LYS A 169 11.48 -11.50 -4.88
C LYS A 169 10.54 -12.66 -4.53
N ALA A 170 10.15 -12.78 -3.26
CA ALA A 170 9.26 -13.85 -2.80
C ALA A 170 7.89 -13.80 -3.52
N TRP A 171 7.32 -12.60 -3.68
CA TRP A 171 6.05 -12.41 -4.39
C TRP A 171 6.12 -12.91 -5.84
N TRP A 172 7.20 -12.58 -6.54
CA TRP A 172 7.43 -13.04 -7.92
C TRP A 172 7.71 -14.54 -8.00
N LEU A 173 8.49 -15.10 -7.07
CA LEU A 173 8.77 -16.55 -7.03
C LEU A 173 7.50 -17.38 -6.83
N ALA A 174 6.59 -16.93 -5.96
CA ALA A 174 5.31 -17.61 -5.71
C ALA A 174 4.39 -17.67 -6.94
N ARG A 175 4.65 -16.84 -7.97
CA ARG A 175 3.84 -16.74 -9.20
C ARG A 175 4.56 -17.22 -10.45
N ARG A 176 5.79 -17.74 -10.31
CA ARG A 176 6.47 -18.47 -11.39
C ARG A 176 5.90 -19.87 -11.43
N LYS A 177 5.12 -20.18 -12.47
CA LYS A 177 4.80 -21.56 -12.84
C LYS A 177 6.02 -22.24 -13.44
#